data_AF-A0A9E5K664-F1
#
_entry.id   AF-A0A9E5K664-F1
#
_cell.length_a   1.000
_cell.length_b   1.000
_cell.length_c   1.000
_cell.angle_alpha   90.00
_cell.angle_beta   90.00
_cell.angle_gamma   90.00
#
_symmetry.space_group_name_H-M   'P 1'
#
loop_
_entity.id
_entity.type
_entity.pdbx_description
1 polymer ?
#
loop_
_entity_poly.entity_id
_entity_poly.type
_entity_poly.pdbx_seq_one_letter_code
_entity_poly.pdbx_strand_id
1 'polypeptide(L)'
;MKTFQSLSITFALLALAPALIAATPIKIIMAENGKALIPIVISDNASALTKSNANKLADYLGKIAGAKFPVETGNGTRGIILGLASDFPALKLTSTFNSTDILKREEYLVRSHAEGLYVLGASDLAVQHGMWDLLARLGYRQFFPGKHWEVVPYLQRMEIAIDTIEKPDYHSRRIWYGYGAWDYAKEPYRDWCEKNRALQGVNLSTGHAYDGIVKALKKE
;
A
#
# COMPACT_ATOMS: atom_id res chain seq x y z
N MET A 1 29.29 -22.74 69.09
CA MET A 1 28.14 -22.76 68.15
C MET A 1 28.42 -21.78 67.03
N LYS A 2 28.78 -22.25 65.83
CA LYS A 2 28.86 -21.44 64.61
C LYS A 2 27.84 -22.00 63.62
N THR A 3 26.84 -21.21 63.30
CA THR A 3 25.72 -21.52 62.42
C THR A 3 26.17 -21.45 60.95
N PHE A 4 26.00 -22.55 60.21
CA PHE A 4 26.19 -22.58 58.76
C PHE A 4 24.95 -21.96 58.08
N GLN A 5 25.16 -20.91 57.29
CA GLN A 5 24.12 -20.37 56.40
C GLN A 5 24.01 -21.24 55.15
N SER A 6 22.83 -21.79 54.92
CA SER A 6 22.45 -22.53 53.72
C SER A 6 22.27 -21.59 52.53
N LEU A 7 23.01 -21.85 51.46
CA LEU A 7 22.93 -21.11 50.20
C LEU A 7 21.79 -21.69 49.35
N SER A 8 20.65 -20.99 49.29
CA SER A 8 19.54 -21.35 48.40
C SER A 8 19.87 -20.95 46.96
N ILE A 9 20.07 -21.93 46.08
CA ILE A 9 20.23 -21.71 44.64
C ILE A 9 18.83 -21.62 44.03
N THR A 10 18.39 -20.40 43.72
CA THR A 10 17.14 -20.15 43.00
C THR A 10 17.36 -20.47 41.51
N PHE A 11 16.84 -21.60 41.04
CA PHE A 11 16.74 -21.91 39.61
C PHE A 11 15.72 -20.96 38.97
N ALA A 12 16.19 -19.96 38.22
CA ALA A 12 15.34 -19.13 37.38
C ALA A 12 14.87 -19.98 36.18
N LEU A 13 13.60 -20.39 36.16
CA LEU A 13 12.96 -20.93 34.97
C LEU A 13 12.90 -19.82 33.92
N LEU A 14 13.76 -19.90 32.90
CA LEU A 14 13.63 -19.12 31.67
C LEU A 14 12.37 -19.63 30.95
N ALA A 15 11.27 -18.87 31.02
CA ALA A 15 10.08 -19.16 30.23
C ALA A 15 10.44 -18.99 28.74
N LEU A 16 10.54 -20.12 28.03
CA LEU A 16 10.67 -20.15 26.57
C LEU A 16 9.32 -19.67 26.01
N ALA A 17 9.21 -18.37 25.72
CA ALA A 17 8.07 -17.85 24.97
C ALA A 17 8.08 -18.55 23.59
N PRO A 18 6.97 -19.15 23.14
CA PRO A 18 6.90 -19.70 21.80
C PRO A 18 7.15 -18.55 20.82
N ALA A 19 8.27 -18.64 20.09
CA ALA A 19 8.53 -17.74 18.98
C ALA A 19 7.36 -17.89 18.01
N LEU A 20 6.59 -16.83 17.81
CA LEU A 20 5.58 -16.77 16.78
C LEU A 20 6.33 -16.91 15.45
N ILE A 21 6.34 -18.11 14.88
CA ILE A 21 6.93 -18.33 13.56
C ILE A 21 6.03 -17.59 12.59
N ALA A 22 6.43 -16.37 12.22
CA ALA A 22 5.79 -15.66 11.13
C ALA A 22 5.87 -16.55 9.89
N ALA A 23 4.71 -16.87 9.31
CA ALA A 23 4.67 -17.68 8.10
C ALA A 23 5.49 -16.98 7.02
N THR A 24 6.42 -17.72 6.39
CA THR A 24 7.22 -17.16 5.31
C THR A 24 6.31 -16.86 4.11
N PRO A 25 6.38 -15.64 3.54
CA PRO A 25 5.53 -15.30 2.41
C PRO A 25 5.83 -16.19 1.22
N ILE A 26 4.77 -16.63 0.53
CA ILE A 26 4.88 -17.53 -0.62
C ILE A 26 5.42 -16.73 -1.81
N LYS A 27 6.48 -17.23 -2.44
CA LYS A 27 6.98 -16.65 -3.68
C LYS A 27 6.08 -17.03 -4.84
N ILE A 28 5.59 -16.03 -5.57
CA ILE A 28 4.78 -16.21 -6.78
C ILE A 28 5.50 -15.66 -8.01
N ILE A 29 5.18 -16.21 -9.18
CA ILE A 29 5.62 -15.68 -10.48
C ILE A 29 4.41 -15.07 -11.17
N MET A 30 4.47 -13.77 -11.47
CA MET A 30 3.37 -13.02 -12.09
C MET A 30 3.52 -12.94 -13.61
N ALA A 31 4.76 -12.87 -14.09
CA ALA A 31 5.09 -12.91 -15.51
C ALA A 31 6.47 -13.53 -15.75
N GLU A 32 6.65 -14.16 -16.91
CA GLU A 32 7.92 -14.71 -17.34
C GLU A 32 8.03 -14.67 -18.86
N ASN A 33 9.19 -14.28 -19.39
CA ASN A 33 9.50 -14.26 -20.83
C ASN A 33 8.46 -13.48 -21.66
N GLY A 34 8.07 -12.29 -21.20
CA GLY A 34 7.11 -11.42 -21.90
C GLY A 34 5.65 -11.91 -21.84
N LYS A 35 5.33 -12.88 -20.98
CA LYS A 35 3.98 -13.41 -20.80
C LYS A 35 3.50 -13.21 -19.36
N ALA A 36 2.31 -12.62 -19.20
CA ALA A 36 1.61 -12.59 -17.91
C ALA A 36 1.06 -13.99 -17.61
N LEU A 37 1.29 -14.48 -16.38
CA LEU A 37 0.88 -15.81 -15.94
C LEU A 37 -0.43 -15.79 -15.13
N ILE A 38 -0.76 -14.62 -14.57
CA ILE A 38 -1.98 -14.39 -13.81
C ILE A 38 -2.60 -13.03 -14.17
N PRO A 39 -3.94 -12.91 -14.14
CA PRO A 39 -4.64 -11.67 -14.43
C PRO A 39 -4.60 -10.71 -13.23
N ILE A 40 -4.93 -9.44 -13.47
CA ILE A 40 -5.39 -8.52 -12.42
C ILE A 40 -6.89 -8.73 -12.26
N VAL A 41 -7.35 -8.93 -11.03
CA VAL A 41 -8.76 -9.21 -10.73
C VAL A 41 -9.31 -8.12 -9.83
N ILE A 42 -10.42 -7.53 -10.25
CA ILE A 42 -11.22 -6.58 -9.47
C ILE A 42 -12.60 -7.18 -9.20
N SER A 43 -13.33 -6.64 -8.22
CA SER A 43 -14.73 -7.01 -8.01
C SER A 43 -15.62 -6.46 -9.13
N ASP A 44 -16.73 -7.13 -9.43
CA ASP A 44 -17.77 -6.60 -10.33
C ASP A 44 -18.28 -5.24 -9.85
N ASN A 45 -18.30 -5.03 -8.53
CA ASN A 45 -18.75 -3.81 -7.87
C ASN A 45 -17.63 -2.79 -7.66
N ALA A 46 -16.44 -3.00 -8.22
CA ALA A 46 -15.30 -2.10 -8.05
C ALA A 46 -15.64 -0.66 -8.45
N SER A 47 -15.19 0.29 -7.62
CA SER A 47 -15.35 1.72 -7.86
C SER A 47 -14.66 2.15 -9.17
N ALA A 48 -15.05 3.32 -9.70
CA ALA A 48 -14.40 3.89 -10.87
C ALA A 48 -12.90 4.15 -10.64
N LEU A 49 -12.52 4.51 -9.40
CA LEU A 49 -11.13 4.72 -9.02
C LEU A 49 -10.36 3.40 -8.97
N THR A 50 -10.93 2.34 -8.40
CA THR A 50 -10.31 1.00 -8.40
C THR A 50 -10.15 0.46 -9.83
N LYS A 51 -11.14 0.66 -10.72
CA LYS A 51 -11.02 0.32 -12.15
C LYS A 51 -9.87 1.07 -12.84
N SER A 52 -9.75 2.37 -12.56
CA SER A 52 -8.65 3.21 -13.07
C SER A 52 -7.28 2.73 -12.56
N ASN A 53 -7.19 2.40 -11.27
CA ASN A 53 -5.99 1.84 -10.66
C ASN A 53 -5.63 0.47 -11.27
N ALA A 54 -6.60 -0.42 -11.53
CA ALA A 54 -6.34 -1.71 -12.17
C ALA A 54 -5.73 -1.56 -13.57
N ASN A 55 -6.23 -0.61 -14.37
CA ASN A 55 -5.66 -0.31 -15.68
C ASN A 55 -4.25 0.27 -15.58
N LYS A 56 -4.01 1.19 -14.63
CA LYS A 56 -2.65 1.70 -14.37
C LYS A 56 -1.71 0.56 -13.96
N LEU A 57 -2.15 -0.32 -13.06
CA LEU A 57 -1.36 -1.48 -12.65
C LEU A 57 -1.03 -2.37 -13.86
N ALA A 58 -2.01 -2.67 -14.71
CA ALA A 58 -1.81 -3.45 -15.94
C ALA A 58 -0.77 -2.80 -16.86
N ASP A 59 -0.87 -1.48 -17.07
CA ASP A 59 0.06 -0.73 -17.90
C ASP A 59 1.50 -0.78 -17.35
N TYR A 60 1.70 -0.55 -16.05
CA TYR A 60 3.03 -0.57 -15.45
C TYR A 60 3.61 -1.97 -15.35
N LEU A 61 2.83 -2.97 -14.93
CA LEU A 61 3.30 -4.37 -14.96
C LEU A 61 3.66 -4.79 -16.38
N GLY A 62 2.92 -4.32 -17.39
CA GLY A 62 3.23 -4.60 -18.77
C GLY A 62 4.52 -3.96 -19.26
N LYS A 63 4.79 -2.71 -18.87
CA LYS A 63 6.09 -2.06 -19.11
C LYS A 63 7.23 -2.79 -18.41
N ILE A 64 7.01 -3.27 -17.18
CA ILE A 64 8.05 -3.94 -16.39
C ILE A 64 8.36 -5.34 -16.93
N ALA A 65 7.34 -6.13 -17.26
CA ALA A 65 7.52 -7.52 -17.73
C ALA A 65 7.69 -7.65 -19.25
N GLY A 66 7.38 -6.61 -20.02
CA GLY A 66 7.19 -6.72 -21.46
C GLY A 66 6.01 -7.62 -21.83
N ALA A 67 4.95 -7.62 -21.03
CA ALA A 67 3.80 -8.53 -21.15
C ALA A 67 2.46 -7.78 -21.13
N LYS A 68 1.38 -8.39 -21.62
CA LYS A 68 0.02 -7.85 -21.46
C LYS A 68 -0.65 -8.50 -20.25
N PHE A 69 -1.02 -7.70 -19.26
CA PHE A 69 -1.82 -8.15 -18.11
C PHE A 69 -3.30 -7.87 -18.37
N PRO A 70 -4.15 -8.90 -18.49
CA PRO A 70 -5.59 -8.70 -18.55
C PRO A 70 -6.14 -8.21 -17.22
N VAL A 71 -7.14 -7.34 -17.28
CA VAL A 71 -7.96 -6.93 -16.12
C VAL A 71 -9.31 -7.62 -16.26
N GLU A 72 -9.65 -8.43 -15.27
CA GLU A 72 -10.85 -9.26 -15.23
C GLU A 72 -11.66 -8.96 -13.97
N THR A 73 -12.94 -9.30 -13.99
CA THR A 73 -13.74 -9.32 -12.76
C THR A 73 -13.78 -10.72 -12.17
N GLY A 74 -13.82 -10.81 -10.84
CA GLY A 74 -13.84 -12.10 -10.15
C GLY A 74 -13.97 -12.01 -8.64
N ASN A 75 -14.01 -13.18 -8.01
CA ASN A 75 -14.24 -13.32 -6.56
C ASN A 75 -12.97 -13.25 -5.70
N GLY A 76 -11.81 -12.98 -6.31
CA GLY A 76 -10.55 -12.85 -5.57
C GLY A 76 -9.79 -14.15 -5.31
N THR A 77 -10.16 -15.28 -5.91
CA THR A 77 -9.51 -16.58 -5.62
C THR A 77 -8.13 -16.76 -6.24
N ARG A 78 -7.91 -16.22 -7.44
CA ARG A 78 -6.65 -16.33 -8.21
C ARG A 78 -6.36 -15.03 -8.93
N GLY A 79 -5.09 -14.64 -9.00
CA GLY A 79 -4.65 -13.43 -9.69
C GLY A 79 -4.03 -12.38 -8.77
N ILE A 80 -3.79 -11.20 -9.32
CA ILE A 80 -3.45 -9.99 -8.57
C ILE A 80 -4.76 -9.31 -8.21
N ILE A 81 -5.24 -9.55 -7.00
CA ILE A 81 -6.53 -9.07 -6.52
C ILE A 81 -6.38 -7.63 -6.06
N LEU A 82 -7.06 -6.69 -6.72
CA LEU A 82 -6.97 -5.26 -6.44
C LEU A 82 -8.36 -4.71 -6.05
N GLY A 83 -8.49 -4.10 -4.88
CA GLY A 83 -9.74 -3.45 -4.48
C GLY A 83 -9.93 -3.33 -2.97
N LEU A 84 -11.15 -3.03 -2.53
CA LEU A 84 -11.46 -2.98 -1.10
C LEU A 84 -11.60 -4.39 -0.56
N ALA A 85 -11.18 -4.62 0.68
CA ALA A 85 -11.37 -5.92 1.32
C ALA A 85 -12.87 -6.30 1.44
N SER A 86 -13.74 -5.30 1.59
CA SER A 86 -15.21 -5.48 1.61
C SER A 86 -15.77 -6.04 0.31
N ASP A 87 -15.08 -5.83 -0.82
CA ASP A 87 -15.55 -6.27 -2.13
C ASP A 87 -15.29 -7.77 -2.37
N PHE A 88 -14.49 -8.40 -1.49
CA PHE A 88 -14.10 -9.81 -1.56
C PHE A 88 -14.39 -10.54 -0.22
N PRO A 89 -15.66 -10.67 0.19
CA PRO A 89 -16.02 -11.21 1.50
C PRO A 89 -15.54 -12.65 1.74
N ALA A 90 -15.39 -13.45 0.68
CA ALA A 90 -14.89 -14.83 0.76
C ALA A 90 -13.45 -14.91 1.30
N LEU A 91 -12.65 -13.85 1.16
CA LEU A 91 -11.28 -13.80 1.65
C LEU A 91 -11.20 -13.65 3.18
N LYS A 92 -12.29 -13.21 3.84
CA LYS A 92 -12.35 -12.95 5.29
C LYS A 92 -11.28 -11.96 5.78
N LEU A 93 -10.90 -11.01 4.93
CA LEU A 93 -9.89 -9.97 5.22
C LEU A 93 -10.52 -8.62 5.59
N THR A 94 -11.85 -8.49 5.60
CA THR A 94 -12.52 -7.23 5.93
C THR A 94 -12.18 -6.73 7.34
N SER A 95 -12.08 -7.65 8.31
CA SER A 95 -11.72 -7.32 9.70
C SER A 95 -10.26 -6.91 9.89
N THR A 96 -9.42 -7.04 8.86
CA THR A 96 -8.04 -6.51 8.87
C THR A 96 -8.02 -4.99 8.88
N PHE A 97 -9.09 -4.34 8.40
CA PHE A 97 -9.13 -2.89 8.21
C PHE A 97 -10.19 -2.24 9.09
N ASN A 98 -9.90 -1.03 9.57
CA ASN A 98 -10.88 -0.16 10.18
C ASN A 98 -11.08 1.10 9.33
N SER A 99 -11.97 1.01 8.33
CA SER A 99 -12.20 2.09 7.37
C SER A 99 -12.93 3.31 7.94
N THR A 100 -13.61 3.16 9.09
CA THR A 100 -14.30 4.29 9.75
C THR A 100 -13.38 5.12 10.63
N ASP A 101 -12.23 4.56 11.04
CA ASP A 101 -11.18 5.30 11.71
C ASP A 101 -10.41 6.16 10.69
N ILE A 102 -10.52 7.47 10.85
CA ILE A 102 -9.92 8.48 9.97
C ILE A 102 -8.39 8.34 9.86
N LEU A 103 -7.74 7.77 10.88
CA LEU A 103 -6.29 7.55 10.93
C LEU A 103 -5.87 6.24 10.26
N LYS A 104 -6.83 5.37 9.95
CA LYS A 104 -6.63 4.01 9.40
C LYS A 104 -7.21 3.79 8.02
N ARG A 105 -8.01 4.71 7.50
CA ARG A 105 -8.56 4.62 6.12
C ARG A 105 -7.52 4.53 4.99
N GLU A 106 -6.25 4.83 5.27
CA GLU A 106 -5.14 4.67 4.31
C GLU A 106 -4.36 3.36 4.50
N GLU A 107 -4.80 2.46 5.39
CA GLU A 107 -4.21 1.12 5.58
C GLU A 107 -4.47 0.24 4.35
N TYR A 108 -3.44 -0.48 3.92
CA TYR A 108 -3.53 -1.46 2.83
C TYR A 108 -2.69 -2.70 3.13
N LEU A 109 -3.10 -3.83 2.57
CA LEU A 109 -2.44 -5.13 2.62
C LEU A 109 -1.84 -5.44 1.26
N VAL A 110 -0.56 -5.82 1.24
CA VAL A 110 0.06 -6.48 0.09
C VAL A 110 0.55 -7.86 0.54
N ARG A 111 -0.05 -8.93 0.03
CA ARG A 111 0.25 -10.30 0.48
C ARG A 111 0.20 -11.31 -0.65
N SER A 112 1.29 -12.04 -0.86
CA SER A 112 1.34 -13.15 -1.80
C SER A 112 0.79 -14.43 -1.17
N HIS A 113 0.15 -15.25 -1.99
CA HIS A 113 -0.44 -16.54 -1.64
C HIS A 113 -0.25 -17.53 -2.79
N ALA A 114 -0.63 -18.80 -2.60
CA ALA A 114 -0.37 -19.86 -3.58
C ALA A 114 -0.90 -19.58 -5.00
N GLU A 115 -2.00 -18.83 -5.11
CA GLU A 115 -2.71 -18.56 -6.37
C GLU A 115 -2.54 -17.11 -6.86
N GLY A 116 -1.71 -16.29 -6.19
CA GLY A 116 -1.55 -14.89 -6.59
C GLY A 116 -1.17 -13.94 -5.46
N LEU A 117 -1.69 -12.72 -5.54
CA LEU A 117 -1.32 -11.59 -4.70
C LEU A 117 -2.55 -10.77 -4.33
N TYR A 118 -2.72 -10.47 -3.05
CA TYR A 118 -3.67 -9.47 -2.57
C TYR A 118 -3.02 -8.09 -2.57
N VAL A 119 -3.73 -7.11 -3.11
CA VAL A 119 -3.47 -5.66 -2.98
C VAL A 119 -4.80 -5.02 -2.55
N LEU A 120 -5.06 -5.08 -1.24
CA LEU A 120 -6.36 -4.70 -0.67
C LEU A 120 -6.24 -3.46 0.20
N GLY A 121 -7.18 -2.52 0.08
CA GLY A 121 -7.18 -1.28 0.85
C GLY A 121 -8.41 -1.09 1.75
N ALA A 122 -8.25 -0.27 2.80
CA ALA A 122 -9.36 0.22 3.62
C ALA A 122 -10.23 1.28 2.91
N SER A 123 -9.69 1.92 1.87
CA SER A 123 -10.37 2.89 0.99
C SER A 123 -9.76 2.86 -0.41
N ASP A 124 -10.39 3.51 -1.40
CA ASP A 124 -9.82 3.58 -2.76
C ASP A 124 -8.43 4.26 -2.79
N LEU A 125 -8.20 5.24 -1.91
CA LEU A 125 -6.88 5.86 -1.77
C LEU A 125 -5.86 4.86 -1.24
N ALA A 126 -6.25 4.01 -0.27
CA ALA A 126 -5.38 2.95 0.22
C ALA A 126 -5.08 1.89 -0.86
N VAL A 127 -6.06 1.55 -1.70
CA VAL A 127 -5.86 0.66 -2.86
C VAL A 127 -4.81 1.26 -3.81
N GLN A 128 -4.90 2.56 -4.08
CA GLN A 128 -3.91 3.26 -4.90
C GLN A 128 -2.52 3.24 -4.26
N HIS A 129 -2.42 3.45 -2.94
CA HIS A 129 -1.15 3.35 -2.24
C HIS A 129 -0.56 1.94 -2.31
N GLY A 130 -1.37 0.90 -2.11
CA GLY A 130 -0.93 -0.49 -2.22
C GLY A 130 -0.48 -0.88 -3.62
N MET A 131 -1.17 -0.38 -4.65
CA MET A 131 -0.76 -0.55 -6.05
C MET A 131 0.63 0.06 -6.30
N TRP A 132 0.85 1.30 -5.86
CA TRP A 132 2.14 1.96 -6.03
C TRP A 132 3.24 1.34 -5.14
N ASP A 133 2.88 0.79 -3.97
CA ASP A 133 3.82 0.00 -3.15
C ASP A 133 4.32 -1.22 -3.90
N LEU A 134 3.39 -2.01 -4.47
CA LEU A 134 3.74 -3.19 -5.25
C LEU A 134 4.69 -2.83 -6.40
N LEU A 135 4.36 -1.80 -7.18
CA LEU A 135 5.21 -1.34 -8.28
C LEU A 135 6.59 -0.91 -7.77
N ALA A 136 6.66 -0.17 -6.65
CA ALA A 136 7.91 0.22 -6.04
C ALA A 136 8.74 -1.00 -5.59
N ARG A 137 8.12 -2.04 -5.03
CA ARG A 137 8.82 -3.28 -4.65
C ARG A 137 9.32 -4.08 -5.85
N LEU A 138 8.67 -3.94 -7.01
CA LEU A 138 9.14 -4.47 -8.29
C LEU A 138 10.23 -3.60 -8.96
N GLY A 139 10.65 -2.51 -8.31
CA GLY A 139 11.77 -1.66 -8.74
C GLY A 139 11.37 -0.36 -9.44
N TYR A 140 10.09 -0.07 -9.61
CA TYR A 140 9.62 1.20 -10.17
C TYR A 140 10.02 2.39 -9.27
N ARG A 141 10.48 3.50 -9.85
CA ARG A 141 10.78 4.75 -9.12
C ARG A 141 10.36 5.97 -9.92
N GLN A 142 9.95 7.05 -9.25
CA GLN A 142 9.91 8.37 -9.85
C GLN A 142 10.44 9.41 -8.87
N PHE A 143 11.63 9.94 -9.13
CA PHE A 143 12.35 10.78 -8.16
C PHE A 143 11.81 12.21 -8.09
N PHE A 144 11.37 12.78 -9.21
CA PHE A 144 10.81 14.13 -9.30
C PHE A 144 9.62 14.18 -10.27
N PRO A 145 8.82 15.26 -10.24
CA PRO A 145 7.74 15.46 -11.21
C PRO A 145 8.18 15.39 -12.67
N GLY A 146 7.36 14.69 -13.46
CA GLY A 146 7.54 14.55 -14.92
C GLY A 146 8.25 13.27 -15.36
N LYS A 147 8.16 12.97 -16.65
CA LYS A 147 8.61 11.72 -17.26
C LYS A 147 10.13 11.50 -17.24
N HIS A 148 10.92 12.58 -17.17
CA HIS A 148 12.38 12.50 -17.22
C HIS A 148 13.00 11.87 -15.96
N TRP A 149 12.24 11.81 -14.88
CA TRP A 149 12.68 11.31 -13.58
C TRP A 149 12.00 9.99 -13.22
N GLU A 150 11.32 9.37 -14.18
CA GLU A 150 10.65 8.09 -14.04
C GLU A 150 11.57 6.95 -14.50
N VAL A 151 11.71 5.95 -13.64
CA VAL A 151 12.48 4.74 -13.88
C VAL A 151 11.53 3.56 -13.82
N VAL A 152 11.35 2.91 -14.97
CA VAL A 152 10.59 1.66 -15.09
C VAL A 152 11.59 0.53 -15.35
N PRO A 153 11.75 -0.44 -14.44
CA PRO A 153 12.67 -1.55 -14.63
C PRO A 153 12.17 -2.50 -15.72
N TYR A 154 13.04 -3.36 -16.23
CA TYR A 154 12.65 -4.52 -17.04
C TYR A 154 12.98 -5.81 -16.29
N LEU A 155 11.99 -6.68 -16.11
CA LEU A 155 12.12 -7.96 -15.43
C LEU A 155 11.67 -9.09 -16.38
N GLN A 156 12.64 -9.87 -16.89
CA GLN A 156 12.34 -11.04 -17.73
C GLN A 156 11.52 -12.08 -16.96
N ARG A 157 11.79 -12.23 -15.65
CA ARG A 157 11.02 -13.04 -14.71
C ARG A 157 10.60 -12.16 -13.55
N MET A 158 9.29 -11.95 -13.44
CA MET A 158 8.68 -11.11 -12.42
C MET A 158 8.11 -11.99 -11.32
N GLU A 159 8.81 -12.04 -10.19
CA GLU A 159 8.42 -12.80 -9.01
C GLU A 159 8.50 -11.93 -7.74
N ILE A 160 7.65 -12.24 -6.76
CA ILE A 160 7.64 -11.54 -5.47
C ILE A 160 7.17 -12.47 -4.35
N ALA A 161 7.72 -12.28 -3.16
CA ALA A 161 7.24 -12.87 -1.91
C ALA A 161 7.03 -11.73 -0.91
N ILE A 162 5.80 -11.51 -0.47
CA ILE A 162 5.45 -10.38 0.38
C ILE A 162 4.29 -10.71 1.31
N ASP A 163 4.36 -10.23 2.55
CA ASP A 163 3.24 -10.20 3.48
C ASP A 163 3.41 -8.96 4.36
N THR A 164 2.70 -7.89 4.03
CA THR A 164 2.77 -6.64 4.79
C THR A 164 1.42 -5.95 4.86
N ILE A 165 1.17 -5.30 5.99
CA ILE A 165 0.11 -4.30 6.15
C ILE A 165 0.82 -2.98 6.40
N GLU A 166 0.57 -2.02 5.53
CA GLU A 166 1.24 -0.72 5.54
C GLU A 166 0.21 0.39 5.73
N LYS A 167 0.69 1.50 6.29
CA LYS A 167 -0.01 2.78 6.30
C LYS A 167 1.00 3.93 6.31
N PRO A 168 0.61 5.14 5.91
CA PRO A 168 1.48 6.30 6.08
C PRO A 168 1.82 6.55 7.56
N ASP A 169 3.09 6.88 7.84
CA ASP A 169 3.53 7.29 9.19
C ASP A 169 2.95 8.66 9.59
N TYR A 170 2.78 9.55 8.61
CA TYR A 170 2.18 10.87 8.78
C TYR A 170 0.78 10.88 8.18
N HIS A 171 -0.26 11.28 8.90
CA HIS A 171 -1.65 11.28 8.41
C HIS A 171 -1.96 12.38 7.37
N SER A 172 -1.22 13.49 7.41
CA SER A 172 -1.28 14.56 6.42
C SER A 172 0.12 14.77 5.85
N ARG A 173 0.21 14.82 4.52
CA ARG A 173 1.47 14.81 3.76
C ARG A 173 1.31 15.76 2.58
N ARG A 174 2.19 16.75 2.49
CA ARG A 174 2.18 17.71 1.39
C ARG A 174 3.58 18.27 1.18
N ILE A 175 4.12 18.09 -0.02
CA ILE A 175 5.34 18.75 -0.48
C ILE A 175 4.90 19.77 -1.53
N TRP A 176 5.00 21.08 -1.30
CA TRP A 176 4.41 22.06 -2.22
C TRP A 176 5.44 23.05 -2.77
N TYR A 177 5.12 23.61 -3.95
CA TYR A 177 5.78 24.81 -4.43
C TYR A 177 5.25 26.02 -3.66
N GLY A 178 6.15 26.86 -3.11
CA GLY A 178 5.80 27.94 -2.18
C GLY A 178 4.68 28.88 -2.67
N TYR A 179 4.58 29.13 -3.97
CA TYR A 179 3.55 29.97 -4.60
C TYR A 179 2.55 29.18 -5.47
N GLY A 180 2.48 27.86 -5.25
CA GLY A 180 1.72 26.94 -6.10
C GLY A 180 2.49 26.50 -7.33
N ALA A 181 1.97 25.44 -7.97
CA ALA A 181 2.51 24.97 -9.24
C ALA A 181 2.00 25.87 -10.39
N TRP A 182 2.91 26.28 -11.26
CA TRP A 182 2.56 26.83 -12.58
C TRP A 182 1.71 25.81 -13.36
N ASP A 183 0.90 26.27 -14.32
CA ASP A 183 -0.06 25.41 -15.03
C ASP A 183 0.60 24.17 -15.65
N TYR A 184 1.77 24.33 -16.27
CA TYR A 184 2.54 23.22 -16.86
C TYR A 184 3.03 22.20 -15.83
N ALA A 185 3.18 22.59 -14.56
CA ALA A 185 3.72 21.77 -13.48
C ALA A 185 2.63 21.11 -12.62
N LYS A 186 1.36 21.53 -12.72
CA LYS A 186 0.25 21.01 -11.90
C LYS A 186 0.06 19.50 -12.08
N GLU A 187 -0.08 19.05 -13.33
CA GLU A 187 -0.31 17.64 -13.65
C GLU A 187 0.90 16.75 -13.35
N PRO A 188 2.14 17.11 -13.76
CA PRO A 188 3.34 16.36 -13.37
C PRO A 188 3.52 16.23 -11.85
N TYR A 189 3.19 17.28 -11.10
CA TYR A 189 3.27 17.27 -9.65
C TYR A 189 2.18 16.38 -9.03
N ARG A 190 0.93 16.45 -9.52
CA ARG A 190 -0.15 15.56 -9.07
C ARG A 190 0.21 14.09 -9.32
N ASP A 191 0.69 13.77 -10.52
CA ASP A 191 1.12 12.43 -10.91
C ASP A 191 2.25 11.92 -10.00
N TRP A 192 3.26 12.75 -9.75
CA TRP A 192 4.35 12.42 -8.84
C TRP A 192 3.90 12.17 -7.40
N CYS A 193 2.96 12.97 -6.89
CA CYS A 193 2.37 12.75 -5.57
C CYS A 193 1.60 11.43 -5.48
N GLU A 194 0.91 11.05 -6.56
CA GLU A 194 0.22 9.75 -6.64
C GLU A 194 1.24 8.60 -6.57
N LYS A 195 2.22 8.62 -7.48
CA LYS A 195 3.25 7.58 -7.65
C LYS A 195 4.15 7.39 -6.43
N ASN A 196 4.37 8.46 -5.66
CA ASN A 196 5.14 8.43 -4.43
C ASN A 196 4.29 8.35 -3.16
N ARG A 197 2.97 8.09 -3.29
CA ARG A 197 2.05 7.92 -2.15
C ARG A 197 2.01 9.14 -1.22
N ALA A 198 2.23 10.33 -1.78
CA ALA A 198 2.20 11.61 -1.07
C ALA A 198 0.79 12.23 -1.03
N LEU A 199 -0.18 11.70 -1.77
CA LEU A 199 -1.60 12.02 -1.55
C LEU A 199 -2.01 11.67 -0.13
N GLN A 200 -2.95 12.40 0.45
CA GLN A 200 -3.31 12.32 1.87
C GLN A 200 -4.80 12.01 2.05
N GLY A 201 -5.11 11.11 2.97
CA GLY A 201 -6.47 10.91 3.42
C GLY A 201 -6.93 12.11 4.23
N VAL A 202 -6.14 12.53 5.22
CA VAL A 202 -6.44 13.67 6.09
C VAL A 202 -5.84 14.95 5.52
N ASN A 203 -6.70 15.92 5.21
CA ASN A 203 -6.26 17.26 4.86
C ASN A 203 -6.19 18.12 6.12
N LEU A 204 -4.98 18.53 6.49
CA LEU A 204 -4.73 19.41 7.62
C LEU A 204 -4.13 20.72 7.12
N SER A 205 -4.79 21.84 7.43
CA SER A 205 -4.29 23.19 7.11
C SER A 205 -3.78 23.87 8.37
N THR A 206 -2.48 23.80 8.63
CA THR A 206 -1.82 24.42 9.79
C THR A 206 -1.23 25.80 9.49
N GLY A 207 -1.14 26.19 8.22
CA GLY A 207 -0.65 27.50 7.79
C GLY A 207 -1.71 28.60 7.87
N HIS A 208 -1.31 29.81 8.25
CA HIS A 208 -2.17 31.00 8.35
C HIS A 208 -3.45 30.81 9.19
N ALA A 209 -3.47 29.82 10.08
CA ALA A 209 -4.67 29.44 10.83
C ALA A 209 -5.16 30.55 11.78
N TYR A 210 -4.27 31.41 12.27
CA TYR A 210 -4.61 32.45 13.25
C TYR A 210 -5.65 33.47 12.73
N ASP A 211 -5.50 33.94 11.48
CA ASP A 211 -6.50 34.84 10.87
C ASP A 211 -7.87 34.15 10.73
N GLY A 212 -7.88 32.88 10.36
CA GLY A 212 -9.11 32.08 10.30
C GLY A 212 -9.78 31.91 11.65
N ILE A 213 -9.01 31.62 12.70
CA ILE A 213 -9.50 31.49 14.09
C ILE A 213 -10.07 32.82 14.58
N VAL A 214 -9.33 33.93 14.41
CA VAL A 214 -9.79 35.26 14.81
C VAL A 214 -11.08 35.65 14.09
N LYS A 215 -11.19 35.39 12.79
CA LYS A 215 -12.42 35.66 12.02
C LYS A 215 -13.62 34.82 12.47
N ALA A 216 -13.40 33.56 12.81
CA ALA A 216 -14.45 32.69 13.33
C ALA A 216 -14.97 33.15 14.69
N LEU A 217 -14.08 33.61 15.57
CA LEU A 217 -14.42 34.08 16.92
C LEU A 217 -14.95 35.52 16.96
N LYS A 218 -14.64 36.36 15.97
CA LYS A 218 -15.19 37.73 15.84
C LYS A 218 -16.65 37.78 15.37
N LYS A 219 -17.29 36.64 15.09
CA LYS A 219 -18.69 36.57 14.64
C LYS A 219 -19.71 36.54 15.80
N GLU A 220 -19.28 36.80 17.02
CA GLU A 220 -20.12 37.12 18.19
C GLU A 220 -20.13 38.64 18.44
#